data_AF-A0A453HP64-F1
#
_entry.id   AF-A0A453HP64-F1
#
_cell.length_a   1.000
_cell.length_b   1.000
_cell.length_c   1.000
_cell.angle_alpha   90.00
_cell.angle_beta   90.00
_cell.angle_gamma   90.00
#
_symmetry.space_group_name_H-M   'P 1'
#
loop_
_entity.id
_entity.type
_entity.pdbx_description
1 polymer ?
#
loop_
_entity_poly.entity_id
_entity_poly.type
_entity_poly.pdbx_seq_one_letter_code
_entity_poly.pdbx_strand_id
1 'polypeptide(L)'
;RVEDAVLIALAQHHRPNVAELSDPDIKSSGDEKFTEAFDLSKEEEEDVLFKQAWLMYFWRRAKIHNVEEDIAEERLQMWVDRHGQQPTSHDAVDVEQGIHELRKLGIEQLLWEFSRQEVNVAEGELSDAEDDLT
;
A
#
# COMPACT_ATOMS: atom_id res chain seq x y z
N ARG A 1 5.73 25.39 9.61
CA ARG A 1 4.60 24.44 9.55
C ARG A 1 5.17 23.07 9.85
N VAL A 2 4.41 22.17 10.48
CA VAL A 2 4.91 20.84 10.86
C VAL A 2 5.30 19.98 9.65
N GLU A 3 4.70 20.26 8.49
CA GLU A 3 4.98 19.59 7.21
C GLU A 3 6.44 19.78 6.73
N ASP A 4 7.00 20.99 6.86
CA ASP A 4 8.38 21.26 6.42
C ASP A 4 9.43 20.57 7.30
N ALA A 5 9.11 20.40 8.59
CA ALA A 5 9.98 19.71 9.54
C ALA A 5 9.97 18.18 9.29
N VAL A 6 8.83 17.63 8.90
CA VAL A 6 8.70 16.21 8.53
C VAL A 6 9.45 15.92 7.22
N LEU A 7 9.40 16.82 6.23
CA LEU A 7 10.17 16.68 4.99
C LEU A 7 11.68 16.67 5.23
N ILE A 8 12.18 17.52 6.15
CA ILE A 8 13.60 17.57 6.51
C ILE A 8 14.00 16.33 7.33
N ALA A 9 13.12 15.85 8.22
CA ALA A 9 13.38 14.64 9.02
C ALA A 9 13.43 13.37 8.14
N LEU A 10 12.54 13.23 7.15
CA LEU A 10 12.60 12.11 6.20
C LEU A 10 13.88 12.16 5.34
N ALA A 11 14.34 13.35 4.93
CA ALA A 11 15.54 13.49 4.13
C ALA A 11 16.83 13.03 4.86
N GLN A 12 16.85 13.02 6.19
CA GLN A 12 18.00 12.57 6.97
C GLN A 12 18.11 11.04 7.07
N HIS A 13 17.02 10.30 6.80
CA HIS A 13 16.98 8.84 6.92
C HIS A 13 17.28 8.08 5.62
N HIS A 14 17.27 8.77 4.46
CA HIS A 14 17.60 8.15 3.17
C HIS A 14 19.09 8.32 2.82
N ARG A 15 19.98 7.76 3.64
CA ARG A 15 21.37 7.57 3.23
C ARG A 15 21.45 6.26 2.44
N PRO A 16 21.57 6.27 1.09
CA PRO A 16 21.98 5.08 0.38
C PRO A 16 23.39 4.71 0.82
N ASN A 17 23.54 3.51 1.35
CA ASN A 17 24.82 2.92 1.72
C ASN A 17 25.56 2.52 0.43
N VAL A 18 26.11 3.51 -0.29
CA VAL A 18 27.11 3.25 -1.33
C VAL A 18 28.45 3.09 -0.61
N ALA A 19 28.64 1.91 -0.02
CA ALA A 19 29.94 1.48 0.45
C ALA A 19 30.79 1.07 -0.77
N GLU A 20 31.85 1.85 -0.97
CA GLU A 20 33.05 1.61 -1.77
C GLU A 20 33.13 0.27 -2.52
N LEU A 21 33.05 0.36 -3.85
CA LEU A 21 33.67 -0.61 -4.76
C LEU A 21 35.18 -0.62 -4.49
N SER A 22 35.64 -1.57 -3.69
CA SER A 22 37.06 -1.93 -3.59
C SER A 22 37.39 -2.90 -4.73
N ASP A 23 38.47 -2.61 -5.46
CA ASP A 23 39.00 -3.36 -6.60
C ASP A 23 39.01 -4.89 -6.40
N PRO A 24 38.55 -5.69 -7.38
CA PRO A 24 38.91 -7.09 -7.46
C PRO A 24 40.13 -7.30 -8.37
N ASP A 25 41.22 -7.73 -7.75
CA ASP A 25 42.40 -8.26 -8.42
C ASP A 25 42.02 -9.48 -9.30
N ILE A 26 42.66 -9.54 -10.46
CA ILE A 26 42.34 -10.37 -11.61
C ILE A 26 42.71 -11.85 -11.35
N LYS A 27 41.72 -12.76 -11.32
CA LYS A 27 41.67 -14.11 -11.95
C LYS A 27 40.73 -15.10 -11.23
N SER A 28 39.65 -15.51 -11.90
CA SER A 28 39.10 -16.88 -11.95
C SER A 28 37.78 -16.82 -12.74
N SER A 29 37.79 -17.07 -14.05
CA SER A 29 37.46 -18.36 -14.66
C SER A 29 36.01 -18.81 -14.45
N GLY A 30 35.23 -18.78 -15.55
CA GLY A 30 34.03 -19.60 -15.70
C GLY A 30 32.77 -18.76 -15.90
N ASP A 31 32.23 -18.83 -17.13
CA ASP A 31 30.89 -18.42 -17.48
C ASP A 31 29.85 -18.75 -16.41
N GLU A 32 28.98 -17.80 -16.08
CA GLU A 32 27.52 -17.96 -15.88
C GLU A 32 26.93 -16.72 -15.17
N LYS A 33 25.80 -16.22 -15.70
CA LYS A 33 24.86 -15.24 -15.11
C LYS A 33 25.12 -13.75 -15.35
N PHE A 34 25.05 -13.34 -16.61
CA PHE A 34 24.39 -12.07 -16.99
C PHE A 34 22.84 -12.18 -16.85
N THR A 35 22.38 -12.80 -15.76
CA THR A 35 20.98 -12.90 -15.34
C THR A 35 20.89 -12.47 -13.88
N GLU A 36 21.53 -11.36 -13.54
CA GLU A 36 21.22 -10.58 -12.35
C GLU A 36 20.06 -9.63 -12.71
N ALA A 37 18.98 -10.21 -13.21
CA ALA A 37 17.77 -9.46 -13.53
C ALA A 37 16.88 -9.48 -12.29
N PHE A 38 17.02 -8.45 -11.45
CA PHE A 38 15.95 -7.90 -10.62
C PHE A 38 15.16 -8.88 -9.72
N ASP A 39 15.83 -9.84 -9.08
CA ASP A 39 15.21 -10.53 -7.95
C ASP A 39 15.10 -9.55 -6.78
N LEU A 40 13.90 -9.42 -6.23
CA LEU A 40 13.66 -8.59 -5.05
C LEU A 40 14.44 -9.17 -3.86
N SER A 41 15.01 -8.30 -3.03
CA SER A 41 15.50 -8.74 -1.72
C SER A 41 14.33 -9.21 -0.86
N LYS A 42 14.60 -10.07 0.14
CA LYS A 42 13.54 -10.55 1.05
C LYS A 42 12.78 -9.42 1.75
N GLU A 43 13.48 -8.33 2.06
CA GLU A 43 12.85 -7.14 2.66
C GLU A 43 11.89 -6.45 1.68
N GLU A 44 12.30 -6.30 0.41
CA GLU A 44 11.44 -5.74 -0.63
C GLU A 44 10.25 -6.65 -0.93
N GLU A 45 10.43 -7.98 -0.97
CA GLU A 45 9.33 -8.93 -1.13
C GLU A 45 8.28 -8.77 0.00
N GLU A 46 8.74 -8.69 1.26
CA GLU A 46 7.86 -8.50 2.42
C GLU A 46 7.10 -7.17 2.37
N ASP A 47 7.78 -6.09 1.98
CA ASP A 47 7.16 -4.77 1.82
C ASP A 47 6.12 -4.76 0.69
N VAL A 48 6.41 -5.39 -0.45
CA VAL A 48 5.45 -5.54 -1.55
C VAL A 48 4.22 -6.33 -1.10
N LEU A 49 4.41 -7.47 -0.43
CA LEU A 49 3.28 -8.26 0.09
C LEU A 49 2.43 -7.48 1.09
N PHE A 50 3.08 -6.72 1.99
CA PHE A 50 2.38 -5.86 2.93
C PHE A 50 1.54 -4.80 2.21
N LYS A 51 2.12 -4.12 1.22
CA LYS A 51 1.42 -3.12 0.41
C LYS A 51 0.28 -3.72 -0.41
N GLN A 52 0.46 -4.91 -0.98
CA GLN A 52 -0.63 -5.64 -1.67
C GLN A 52 -1.79 -5.94 -0.72
N ALA A 53 -1.51 -6.47 0.47
CA ALA A 53 -2.53 -6.75 1.48
C ALA A 53 -3.26 -5.47 1.92
N TRP A 54 -2.52 -4.37 2.03
CA TRP A 54 -3.07 -3.05 2.36
C TRP A 54 -3.99 -2.51 1.26
N LEU A 55 -3.57 -2.60 -0.01
CA LEU A 55 -4.40 -2.24 -1.16
C LEU A 55 -5.68 -3.07 -1.20
N MET A 56 -5.58 -4.40 -1.03
CA MET A 56 -6.74 -5.28 -0.96
C MET A 56 -7.71 -4.87 0.16
N TYR A 57 -7.20 -4.52 1.34
CA TYR A 57 -8.02 -4.07 2.46
C TYR A 57 -8.78 -2.78 2.10
N PHE A 58 -8.09 -1.77 1.58
CA PHE A 58 -8.70 -0.48 1.25
C PHE A 58 -9.73 -0.61 0.12
N TRP A 59 -9.41 -1.33 -0.96
CA TRP A 59 -10.37 -1.54 -2.05
C TRP A 59 -11.57 -2.38 -1.63
N ARG A 60 -11.37 -3.42 -0.82
CA ARG A 60 -12.49 -4.19 -0.25
C ARG A 60 -13.38 -3.31 0.63
N ARG A 61 -12.79 -2.44 1.44
CA ARG A 61 -13.56 -1.53 2.29
C ARG A 61 -14.30 -0.47 1.46
N ALA A 62 -13.64 0.10 0.44
CA ALA A 62 -14.26 1.02 -0.51
C ALA A 62 -15.48 0.38 -1.17
N LYS A 63 -15.36 -0.86 -1.67
CA LYS A 63 -16.48 -1.63 -2.20
C LYS A 63 -17.62 -1.80 -1.20
N ILE A 64 -17.33 -2.23 0.04
CA ILE A 64 -18.36 -2.46 1.07
C ILE A 64 -19.18 -1.19 1.36
N HIS A 65 -18.53 -0.02 1.38
CA HIS A 65 -19.20 1.26 1.62
C HIS A 65 -19.63 1.97 0.32
N ASN A 66 -19.60 1.29 -0.83
CA ASN A 66 -19.95 1.83 -2.16
C ASN A 66 -19.18 3.12 -2.55
N VAL A 67 -17.93 3.25 -2.10
CA VAL A 67 -17.02 4.35 -2.47
C VAL A 67 -16.26 3.95 -3.73
N GLU A 68 -16.48 4.68 -4.83
CA GLU A 68 -15.88 4.37 -6.15
C GLU A 68 -16.04 2.87 -6.49
N GLU A 69 -17.26 2.33 -6.29
CA GLU A 69 -17.53 0.88 -6.24
C GLU A 69 -17.04 0.11 -7.48
N ASP A 70 -17.23 0.70 -8.67
CA ASP A 70 -16.80 0.14 -9.96
C ASP A 70 -15.28 0.01 -10.05
N ILE A 71 -14.56 1.06 -9.66
CA ILE A 71 -13.09 1.05 -9.60
C ILE A 71 -12.62 0.10 -8.50
N ALA A 72 -13.25 0.16 -7.32
CA ALA A 72 -12.87 -0.64 -6.16
C ALA A 72 -12.99 -2.14 -6.45
N GLU A 73 -14.04 -2.56 -7.16
CA GLU A 73 -14.20 -3.96 -7.55
C GLU A 73 -13.13 -4.42 -8.54
N GLU A 74 -12.87 -3.63 -9.59
CA GLU A 74 -11.84 -3.95 -10.57
C GLU A 74 -10.45 -4.08 -9.91
N ARG A 75 -10.08 -3.10 -9.07
CA ARG A 75 -8.79 -3.09 -8.37
C ARG A 75 -8.69 -4.22 -7.35
N LEU A 76 -9.76 -4.49 -6.60
CA LEU A 76 -9.76 -5.60 -5.64
C LEU A 76 -9.53 -6.94 -6.34
N GLN A 77 -10.24 -7.20 -7.45
CA GLN A 77 -10.12 -8.46 -8.17
C GLN A 77 -8.70 -8.64 -8.72
N MET A 78 -8.12 -7.59 -9.29
CA MET A 78 -6.75 -7.61 -9.80
C MET A 78 -5.71 -8.03 -8.74
N TRP A 79 -5.82 -7.51 -7.51
CA TRP A 79 -4.91 -7.88 -6.43
C TRP A 79 -5.19 -9.28 -5.87
N VAL A 80 -6.46 -9.68 -5.80
CA VAL A 80 -6.86 -11.04 -5.39
C VAL A 80 -6.32 -12.09 -6.37
N ASP A 81 -6.35 -11.83 -7.67
CA ASP A 81 -5.86 -12.77 -8.70
C ASP A 81 -4.35 -13.03 -8.58
N ARG A 82 -3.60 -12.07 -8.04
CA ARG A 82 -2.15 -12.17 -7.80
C ARG A 82 -1.80 -12.71 -6.40
N HIS A 83 -2.78 -12.83 -5.52
CA HIS A 83 -2.54 -13.22 -4.13
C HIS A 83 -2.00 -14.65 -4.03
N GLY A 84 -0.93 -14.83 -3.26
CA GLY A 84 -0.27 -16.13 -3.06
C GLY A 84 0.78 -16.48 -4.11
N GLN A 85 1.03 -15.60 -5.08
CA GLN A 85 2.18 -15.68 -5.98
C GLN A 85 3.40 -14.99 -5.34
N GLN A 86 4.61 -15.41 -5.72
CA GLN A 86 5.83 -14.71 -5.30
C GLN A 86 5.87 -13.33 -5.97
N PRO A 87 6.09 -12.23 -5.22
CA PRO A 87 6.18 -10.89 -5.79
C PRO A 87 7.32 -10.77 -6.79
N THR A 88 7.08 -10.05 -7.86
CA THR A 88 8.07 -9.70 -8.88
C THR A 88 8.46 -8.24 -8.78
N SER A 89 9.54 -7.85 -9.46
CA SER A 89 9.93 -6.44 -9.59
C SER A 89 8.85 -5.56 -10.24
N HIS A 90 7.95 -6.13 -11.05
CA HIS A 90 6.78 -5.42 -11.59
C HIS A 90 5.75 -5.16 -10.50
N ASP A 91 5.52 -6.12 -9.59
CA ASP A 91 4.59 -5.93 -8.47
C ASP A 91 5.06 -4.82 -7.55
N ALA A 92 6.38 -4.63 -7.37
CA ALA A 92 6.93 -3.50 -6.62
C ALA A 92 6.56 -2.14 -7.22
N VAL A 93 6.46 -2.03 -8.55
CA VAL A 93 5.99 -0.80 -9.22
C VAL A 93 4.47 -0.67 -9.12
N ASP A 94 3.74 -1.76 -9.33
CA ASP A 94 2.28 -1.76 -9.32
C ASP A 94 1.72 -1.37 -7.95
N VAL A 95 2.36 -1.81 -6.84
CA VAL A 95 1.89 -1.43 -5.49
C VAL A 95 2.06 0.07 -5.25
N GLU A 96 3.15 0.68 -5.71
CA GLU A 96 3.34 2.13 -5.61
C GLU A 96 2.30 2.89 -6.44
N GLN A 97 2.00 2.39 -7.64
CA GLN A 97 0.94 2.96 -8.47
C GLN A 97 -0.44 2.82 -7.81
N GLY A 98 -0.75 1.67 -7.22
CA GLY A 98 -2.01 1.44 -6.51
C GLY A 98 -2.17 2.36 -5.29
N ILE A 99 -1.09 2.58 -4.53
CA ILE A 99 -1.09 3.51 -3.40
C ILE A 99 -1.31 4.94 -3.90
N HIS A 100 -0.66 5.33 -5.00
CA HIS A 100 -0.86 6.63 -5.61
C HIS A 100 -2.32 6.83 -6.07
N GLU A 101 -2.93 5.81 -6.67
CA GLU A 101 -4.34 5.83 -7.10
C GLU A 101 -5.30 6.02 -5.92
N LEU A 102 -5.11 5.27 -4.82
CA LEU A 102 -5.89 5.47 -3.58
C LEU A 102 -5.84 6.92 -3.09
N ARG A 103 -4.64 7.51 -3.07
CA ARG A 103 -4.45 8.91 -2.65
C ARG A 103 -5.11 9.88 -3.61
N LYS A 104 -4.96 9.64 -4.93
CA LYS A 104 -5.54 10.50 -5.97
C LYS A 104 -7.07 10.52 -5.92
N LEU A 105 -7.69 9.39 -5.62
CA LEU A 105 -9.13 9.24 -5.45
C LEU A 105 -9.62 9.64 -4.06
N GLY A 106 -8.71 9.94 -3.12
CA GLY A 106 -9.08 10.34 -1.75
C GLY A 106 -9.79 9.23 -0.97
N ILE A 107 -9.57 7.95 -1.31
CA ILE A 107 -10.31 6.81 -0.75
C ILE A 107 -10.19 6.75 0.78
N GLU A 108 -9.00 7.00 1.34
CA GLU A 108 -8.81 7.01 2.79
C GLU A 108 -9.68 8.05 3.49
N GLN A 109 -9.75 9.25 2.93
CA GLN A 109 -10.56 10.34 3.49
C GLN A 109 -12.05 10.01 3.38
N LEU A 110 -12.50 9.55 2.21
CA LEU A 110 -13.90 9.16 2.01
C LEU A 110 -14.30 8.06 2.99
N LEU A 111 -13.49 7.01 3.12
CA LEU A 111 -13.73 5.92 4.07
C LEU A 111 -13.73 6.38 5.53
N TRP A 112 -12.86 7.34 5.89
CA TRP A 112 -12.85 7.93 7.22
C TRP A 112 -14.13 8.74 7.50
N GLU A 113 -14.60 9.52 6.53
CA GLU A 113 -15.85 10.29 6.64
C GLU A 113 -17.06 9.36 6.79
N PHE A 114 -17.14 8.30 5.99
CA PHE A 114 -18.18 7.27 6.12
C PHE A 114 -18.17 6.61 7.50
N SER A 115 -17.00 6.22 7.99
CA SER A 115 -16.87 5.60 9.31
C SER A 115 -17.39 6.49 10.44
N ARG A 116 -17.31 7.82 10.30
CA ARG A 116 -17.86 8.77 11.28
C ARG A 116 -19.36 8.95 11.15
N GLN A 117 -19.89 8.92 9.92
CA GLN A 117 -21.33 8.98 9.69
C GLN A 117 -22.03 7.74 10.27
N GLU A 118 -21.46 6.55 10.10
CA GLU A 118 -22.00 5.31 10.68
C GLU A 118 -22.10 5.37 12.22
N VAL A 119 -21.09 5.93 12.89
CA VAL A 119 -21.12 6.11 14.36
C VAL A 119 -22.23 7.08 14.78
N ASN A 120 -22.38 8.21 14.07
CA ASN A 120 -23.41 9.19 14.40
C ASN A 120 -24.83 8.67 14.15
N VAL A 121 -25.04 7.86 13.10
CA VAL A 121 -26.34 7.24 12.80
C VAL A 121 -26.70 6.22 13.87
N ALA A 122 -25.75 5.38 14.29
CA ALA A 122 -25.97 4.41 15.36
C ALA A 122 -26.34 5.07 16.70
N GLU A 123 -25.71 6.21 17.04
CA GLU A 123 -26.06 6.99 18.23
C GLU A 123 -27.47 7.59 18.15
N GLY A 124 -27.91 8.03 16.97
CA GLY A 124 -29.27 8.55 16.76
C GLY A 124 -30.36 7.48 16.84
N GLU A 125 -30.13 6.29 16.28
CA GLU A 125 -31.10 5.17 16.34
C GLU A 125 -31.27 4.64 17.78
N LEU A 126 -30.22 4.70 18.61
CA LEU A 126 -30.29 4.38 20.03
C LEU A 126 -31.10 5.43 20.81
N SER A 127 -30.95 6.72 20.51
CA SER A 127 -31.74 7.77 21.18
C SER A 127 -33.22 7.74 20.81
N ASP A 128 -33.54 7.46 19.54
CA ASP A 128 -34.93 7.39 19.07
C ASP A 128 -35.66 6.15 19.64
N ALA A 129 -34.94 5.06 19.90
CA ALA A 129 -35.50 3.87 20.53
C ALA A 129 -35.76 4.03 22.04
N GLU A 130 -35.00 4.89 22.73
CA GLU A 130 -35.22 5.19 24.15
C GLU A 130 -36.44 6.12 24.37
N ASP A 131 -36.69 7.05 23.44
CA ASP A 131 -37.81 8.01 23.52
C ASP A 131 -39.18 7.33 23.25
N ASP A 132 -39.22 6.24 22.46
CA ASP A 132 -40.45 5.46 22.20
C ASP A 132 -40.82 4.49 23.35
N LEU A 133 -39.93 4.34 24.35
CA LEU A 133 -40.12 3.50 25.53
C LEU A 133 -40.52 4.26 26.81
N THR A 134 -40.58 5.60 26.77
CA THR A 134 -40.94 6.48 27.91
C THR A 134 -42.24 7.23 27.71
#